data_AF-A0A928M9K3-F1
#
_entry.id   AF-A0A928M9K3-F1
#
_cell.length_a   1.000
_cell.length_b   1.000
_cell.length_c   1.000
_cell.angle_alpha   90.00
_cell.angle_beta   90.00
_cell.angle_gamma   90.00
#
_symmetry.space_group_name_H-M   'P 1'
#
loop_
_entity.id
_entity.type
_entity.pdbx_description
1 polymer ?
#
loop_
_entity_poly.entity_id
_entity_poly.type
_entity_poly.pdbx_seq_one_letter_code
_entity_poly.pdbx_strand_id
1 'polypeptide(L)'
;MKNKFNKYYIFSVLGTLLLSCYPIYMGIDVIRQMVLYGTVMSESYPKYIIPYTPICIAILAGVLLMPIAIRLFKKLSLLVMSVFSTGVFFLTELILENTVIITDTVETTLESWQMYMCYVPRETVTVTPVEILIGEYSPTFKLHFYIISIVLILSVLNCFYGFGMMIKSGDKRRAKHLVLQTIASILFLALCIFACFTAFFRTGELTVSPISAVLMGTFFIVFGVTMGIYTGSFFLGHGSLLSLYIPAAVASLVTFIMYIGEMILLNGELYRFDTGIVFSELGSIILAPVDIFIILLSGVITVIILKAAAYRN
;
A
#
# COMPACT_ATOMS: atom_id res chain seq x y z
N MET A 1 -28.92 -18.42 -8.10
CA MET A 1 -27.89 -17.37 -7.87
C MET A 1 -27.21 -17.46 -6.50
N LYS A 2 -27.92 -17.72 -5.40
CA LYS A 2 -27.34 -17.87 -4.03
C LYS A 2 -26.15 -18.83 -3.94
N ASN A 3 -26.21 -19.98 -4.63
CA ASN A 3 -25.12 -20.96 -4.66
C ASN A 3 -23.85 -20.42 -5.38
N LYS A 4 -23.99 -19.66 -6.47
CA LYS A 4 -22.86 -19.05 -7.19
C LYS A 4 -22.17 -17.97 -6.34
N PHE A 5 -22.95 -17.14 -5.64
CA PHE A 5 -22.44 -16.12 -4.73
C PHE A 5 -21.66 -16.73 -3.56
N ASN A 6 -22.20 -17.76 -2.91
CA ASN A 6 -21.51 -18.45 -1.82
C ASN A 6 -20.21 -19.12 -2.30
N LYS A 7 -20.25 -19.83 -3.45
CA LYS A 7 -19.05 -20.43 -4.06
C LYS A 7 -17.99 -19.37 -4.33
N TYR A 8 -18.36 -18.23 -4.91
CA TYR A 8 -17.42 -17.14 -5.17
C TYR A 8 -16.68 -16.68 -3.91
N TYR A 9 -17.39 -16.46 -2.80
CA TYR A 9 -16.75 -16.03 -1.55
C TYR A 9 -15.92 -17.13 -0.89
N ILE A 10 -16.33 -18.39 -0.96
CA ILE A 10 -15.51 -19.51 -0.49
C ILE A 10 -14.18 -19.55 -1.25
N PHE A 11 -14.21 -19.47 -2.58
CA PHE A 11 -13.00 -19.41 -3.40
C PHE A 11 -12.18 -18.14 -3.15
N SER A 12 -12.85 -17.02 -2.89
CA SER A 12 -12.17 -15.76 -2.54
C SER A 12 -11.41 -15.89 -1.23
N VAL A 13 -12.03 -16.41 -0.18
CA VAL A 13 -11.36 -16.66 1.12
C VAL A 13 -10.20 -17.63 0.97
N LEU A 14 -10.40 -18.75 0.26
CA LEU A 14 -9.34 -19.73 0.03
C LEU A 14 -8.18 -19.14 -0.77
N GLY A 15 -8.47 -18.36 -1.81
CA GLY A 15 -7.46 -17.68 -2.61
C GLY A 15 -6.69 -16.64 -1.80
N THR A 16 -7.39 -15.81 -1.01
CA THR A 16 -6.75 -14.85 -0.11
C THR A 16 -5.88 -15.54 0.93
N LEU A 17 -6.35 -16.63 1.53
CA LEU A 17 -5.57 -17.41 2.50
C LEU A 17 -4.31 -17.99 1.87
N LEU A 18 -4.41 -18.55 0.66
CA LEU A 18 -3.27 -19.08 -0.08
C LEU A 18 -2.24 -18.01 -0.38
N LEU A 19 -2.66 -16.84 -0.89
CA LEU A 19 -1.75 -15.73 -1.20
C LEU A 19 -1.15 -15.08 0.04
N SER A 20 -1.82 -15.22 1.20
CA SER A 20 -1.38 -14.67 2.48
C SER A 20 -0.60 -15.65 3.34
N CYS A 21 -0.39 -16.90 2.89
CA CYS A 21 0.14 -17.96 3.73
C CYS A 21 1.53 -17.62 4.27
N TYR A 22 2.39 -17.05 3.44
CA TYR A 22 3.76 -16.72 3.81
C TYR A 22 3.84 -15.56 4.82
N PRO A 23 3.25 -14.37 4.59
CA PRO A 23 3.24 -13.31 5.60
C PRO A 23 2.56 -13.72 6.91
N ILE A 24 1.48 -14.52 6.85
CA ILE A 24 0.81 -15.01 8.06
C ILE A 24 1.71 -15.99 8.82
N TYR A 25 2.33 -16.95 8.14
CA TYR A 25 3.28 -17.90 8.75
C TYR A 25 4.42 -17.16 9.44
N MET A 26 5.02 -16.17 8.77
CA MET A 26 6.10 -15.38 9.35
C MET A 26 5.64 -14.61 10.60
N GLY A 27 4.45 -14.02 10.59
CA GLY A 27 3.89 -13.37 11.78
C GLY A 27 3.69 -14.33 12.96
N ILE A 28 3.21 -15.55 12.68
CA ILE A 28 3.07 -16.60 13.70
C ILE A 28 4.43 -16.99 14.26
N ASP A 29 5.44 -17.14 13.41
CA ASP A 29 6.79 -17.53 13.84
C ASP A 29 7.42 -16.48 14.76
N VAL A 30 7.25 -15.18 14.45
CA VAL A 30 7.70 -14.09 15.33
C VAL A 30 7.00 -14.10 16.68
N ILE A 31 5.68 -14.29 16.71
CA ILE A 31 4.94 -14.43 17.98
C ILE A 31 5.44 -15.66 18.74
N ARG A 32 5.69 -16.77 18.06
CA ARG A 32 6.21 -17.99 18.68
C ARG A 32 7.58 -17.77 19.30
N GLN A 33 8.49 -17.10 18.60
CA GLN A 33 9.82 -16.78 19.12
C GLN A 33 9.71 -15.86 20.34
N MET A 34 8.87 -14.83 20.30
CA MET A 34 8.60 -13.98 21.46
C MET A 34 8.09 -14.77 22.67
N VAL A 35 7.17 -15.71 22.47
CA VAL A 35 6.61 -16.53 23.55
C VAL A 35 7.66 -17.51 24.12
N LEU A 36 8.52 -18.08 23.28
CA LEU A 36 9.51 -19.08 23.70
C LEU A 36 10.77 -18.47 24.30
N TYR A 37 11.24 -17.36 23.76
CA TYR A 37 12.55 -16.80 24.05
C TYR A 37 12.49 -15.40 24.67
N GLY A 38 11.32 -14.76 24.69
CA GLY A 38 11.15 -13.39 25.18
C GLY A 38 11.70 -12.32 24.25
N THR A 39 12.36 -12.71 23.16
CA THR A 39 12.93 -11.83 22.15
C THR A 39 12.83 -12.48 20.78
N VAL A 40 12.98 -11.68 19.73
CA VAL A 40 13.14 -12.16 18.35
C VAL A 40 14.54 -11.78 17.88
N MET A 41 15.30 -12.78 17.44
CA MET A 41 16.61 -12.55 16.82
C MET A 41 16.41 -11.79 15.52
N SER A 42 17.21 -10.74 15.28
CA SER A 42 17.14 -9.91 14.07
C SER A 42 17.28 -10.72 12.78
N GLU A 43 18.12 -11.77 12.77
CA GLU A 43 18.26 -12.73 11.67
C GLU A 43 16.99 -13.53 11.37
N SER A 44 16.20 -13.79 12.41
CA SER A 44 14.95 -14.54 12.36
C SER A 44 13.72 -13.63 12.27
N TYR A 45 13.92 -12.31 12.25
CA TYR A 45 12.89 -11.33 11.91
C TYR A 45 12.88 -11.19 10.38
N PRO A 46 12.00 -11.90 9.67
CA PRO A 46 11.99 -11.86 8.21
C PRO A 46 11.68 -10.46 7.69
N LYS A 47 12.28 -10.16 6.54
CA LYS A 47 12.18 -8.93 5.75
C LYS A 47 10.76 -8.53 5.29
N TYR A 48 9.68 -9.10 5.85
CA TYR A 48 8.32 -9.02 5.29
C TYR A 48 7.15 -9.05 6.30
N ILE A 49 7.35 -8.97 7.62
CA ILE A 49 6.19 -9.09 8.55
C ILE A 49 5.39 -7.81 8.64
N ILE A 50 6.06 -6.67 8.78
CA ILE A 50 5.39 -5.38 8.97
C ILE A 50 5.57 -4.56 7.67
N PRO A 51 4.49 -4.14 6.98
CA PRO A 51 3.07 -4.25 7.35
C PRO A 51 2.32 -5.45 6.72
N TYR A 52 2.97 -6.40 6.05
CA TYR A 52 2.25 -7.41 5.25
C TYR A 52 1.43 -8.41 6.06
N THR A 53 1.89 -8.86 7.22
CA THR A 53 1.11 -9.71 8.12
C THR A 53 -0.19 -9.00 8.55
N PRO A 54 -0.15 -7.76 9.08
CA PRO A 54 -1.36 -6.96 9.32
C PRO A 54 -2.26 -6.79 8.09
N ILE A 55 -1.71 -6.47 6.91
CA ILE A 55 -2.49 -6.31 5.68
C ILE A 55 -3.22 -7.62 5.32
N CYS A 56 -2.51 -8.74 5.37
CA CYS A 56 -3.04 -10.07 5.07
C CYS A 56 -4.20 -10.42 6.01
N ILE A 57 -4.03 -10.20 7.32
CA ILE A 57 -5.08 -10.45 8.32
C ILE A 57 -6.28 -9.53 8.08
N ALA A 58 -6.05 -8.25 7.80
CA ALA A 58 -7.10 -7.27 7.50
C ALA A 58 -7.92 -7.62 6.25
N ILE A 59 -7.27 -8.01 5.16
CA ILE A 59 -7.94 -8.41 3.92
C ILE A 59 -8.69 -9.73 4.14
N LEU A 60 -8.06 -10.72 4.78
CA LEU A 60 -8.71 -12.01 5.03
C LEU A 60 -9.97 -11.86 5.89
N ALA A 61 -9.90 -11.09 6.98
CA ALA A 61 -11.05 -10.79 7.83
C ALA A 61 -12.13 -10.03 7.04
N GLY A 62 -11.72 -9.07 6.22
CA GLY A 62 -12.60 -8.31 5.33
C GLY A 62 -13.38 -9.20 4.36
N VAL A 63 -12.67 -10.06 3.63
CA VAL A 63 -13.24 -10.97 2.63
C VAL A 63 -14.14 -12.02 3.29
N LEU A 64 -13.73 -12.56 4.44
CA LEU A 64 -14.49 -13.56 5.19
C LEU A 64 -15.85 -13.04 5.66
N LEU A 65 -15.88 -11.80 6.18
CA LEU A 65 -17.10 -11.19 6.73
C LEU A 65 -17.94 -10.46 5.68
N MET A 66 -17.40 -10.23 4.48
CA MET A 66 -18.08 -9.53 3.38
C MET A 66 -19.49 -10.09 3.07
N PRO A 67 -19.74 -11.42 2.99
CA PRO A 67 -21.07 -11.95 2.70
C PRO A 67 -22.10 -11.59 3.77
N ILE A 68 -21.67 -11.53 5.03
CA ILE A 68 -22.50 -11.15 6.19
C ILE A 68 -22.78 -9.66 6.10
N ALA A 69 -21.76 -8.83 5.89
CA ALA A 69 -21.90 -7.39 5.73
C ALA A 69 -22.84 -7.01 4.57
N ILE A 70 -22.76 -7.71 3.43
CA ILE A 70 -23.67 -7.51 2.29
C ILE A 70 -25.13 -7.81 2.66
N ARG A 71 -25.38 -8.75 3.57
CA ARG A 71 -26.74 -9.05 4.06
C ARG A 71 -27.25 -7.98 5.02
N LEU A 72 -26.40 -7.54 5.94
CA LEU A 72 -26.76 -6.60 7.02
C LEU A 72 -26.82 -5.15 6.52
N PHE A 73 -25.77 -4.67 5.87
CA PHE A 73 -25.57 -3.26 5.52
C PHE A 73 -25.88 -2.93 4.06
N LYS A 74 -26.15 -3.95 3.23
CA LYS A 74 -26.55 -3.82 1.82
C LYS A 74 -25.56 -2.94 1.03
N LYS A 75 -25.97 -1.73 0.63
CA LYS A 75 -25.14 -0.80 -0.18
C LYS A 75 -23.95 -0.24 0.61
N LEU A 76 -24.04 -0.18 1.93
CA LEU A 76 -22.96 0.32 2.80
C LEU A 76 -21.94 -0.75 3.15
N SER A 77 -22.10 -2.01 2.70
CA SER A 77 -21.23 -3.10 3.12
C SER A 77 -19.76 -2.88 2.73
N LEU A 78 -19.48 -2.28 1.58
CA LEU A 78 -18.09 -1.96 1.21
C LEU A 78 -17.49 -0.96 2.19
N LEU A 79 -18.20 0.14 2.49
CA LEU A 79 -17.73 1.15 3.43
C LEU A 79 -17.49 0.54 4.83
N VAL A 80 -18.47 -0.23 5.33
CA VAL A 80 -18.35 -0.90 6.64
C VAL A 80 -17.15 -1.84 6.66
N MET A 81 -16.97 -2.65 5.61
CA MET A 81 -15.85 -3.59 5.58
C MET A 81 -14.50 -2.92 5.33
N SER A 82 -14.46 -1.80 4.62
CA SER A 82 -13.27 -0.97 4.50
C SER A 82 -12.85 -0.41 5.85
N VAL A 83 -13.77 0.21 6.59
CA VAL A 83 -13.49 0.74 7.94
C VAL A 83 -13.08 -0.40 8.89
N PHE A 84 -13.80 -1.51 8.87
CA PHE A 84 -13.49 -2.68 9.68
C PHE A 84 -12.08 -3.23 9.38
N SER A 85 -11.76 -3.50 8.11
CA SER A 85 -10.46 -4.04 7.72
C SER A 85 -9.31 -3.08 8.02
N THR A 86 -9.49 -1.78 7.80
CA THR A 86 -8.49 -0.78 8.22
C THR A 86 -8.31 -0.77 9.75
N GLY A 87 -9.38 -0.93 10.52
CA GLY A 87 -9.29 -1.08 11.97
C GLY A 87 -8.54 -2.35 12.40
N VAL A 88 -8.81 -3.49 11.74
CA VAL A 88 -8.08 -4.75 11.96
C VAL A 88 -6.60 -4.60 11.62
N PHE A 89 -6.28 -3.89 10.54
CA PHE A 89 -4.90 -3.58 10.17
C PHE A 89 -4.16 -2.87 11.30
N PHE A 90 -4.69 -1.73 11.76
CA PHE A 90 -4.06 -0.96 12.84
C PHE A 90 -4.01 -1.71 14.17
N LEU A 91 -5.05 -2.48 14.51
CA LEU A 91 -5.05 -3.28 15.73
C LEU A 91 -3.97 -4.37 15.68
N THR A 92 -3.85 -5.07 14.56
CA THR A 92 -2.85 -6.13 14.39
C THR A 92 -1.44 -5.56 14.42
N GLU A 93 -1.23 -4.44 13.74
CA GLU A 93 0.02 -3.70 13.76
C GLU A 93 0.39 -3.29 15.18
N LEU A 94 -0.52 -2.64 15.91
CA LEU A 94 -0.29 -2.21 17.28
C LEU A 94 0.03 -3.39 18.22
N ILE A 95 -0.61 -4.54 18.03
CA ILE A 95 -0.31 -5.74 18.82
C ILE A 95 1.11 -6.22 18.50
N LEU A 96 1.47 -6.36 17.22
CA LEU A 96 2.81 -6.82 16.84
C LEU A 96 3.90 -5.86 17.33
N GLU A 97 3.68 -4.55 17.19
CA GLU A 97 4.60 -3.52 17.67
C GLU A 97 4.82 -3.59 19.19
N ASN A 98 3.76 -3.72 19.99
CA ASN A 98 3.89 -3.75 21.45
C ASN A 98 4.40 -5.09 21.99
N THR A 99 4.34 -6.16 21.19
CA THR A 99 4.68 -7.51 21.65
C THR A 99 6.10 -7.89 21.25
N VAL A 100 6.67 -7.32 20.19
CA VAL A 100 7.99 -7.74 19.69
C VAL A 100 9.12 -6.93 20.31
N ILE A 101 10.05 -7.61 20.98
CA ILE A 101 11.31 -7.06 21.49
C ILE A 101 12.45 -7.64 20.64
N ILE A 102 13.17 -6.78 19.91
CA ILE A 102 14.29 -7.18 19.05
C ILE A 102 15.60 -7.00 19.83
N THR A 103 16.45 -8.03 19.85
CA THR A 103 17.76 -7.98 20.51
C THR A 103 18.90 -8.26 19.54
N ASP A 104 19.90 -7.37 19.54
CA ASP A 104 21.12 -7.48 18.71
C ASP A 104 22.27 -8.05 19.55
N THR A 105 22.39 -9.37 19.60
CA THR A 105 23.61 -10.04 20.09
C THR A 105 24.55 -10.46 18.97
N VAL A 106 24.26 -10.11 17.71
CA VAL A 106 25.05 -10.48 16.53
C VAL A 106 25.18 -9.29 15.58
N GLU A 107 26.39 -9.03 15.07
CA GLU A 107 26.64 -8.06 13.99
C GLU A 107 25.89 -8.48 12.71
N THR A 108 24.73 -7.87 12.45
CA THR A 108 23.97 -8.12 11.23
C THR A 108 24.61 -7.38 10.05
N THR A 109 24.87 -8.08 8.94
CA THR A 109 25.38 -7.45 7.71
C THR A 109 24.33 -6.49 7.12
N LEU A 110 24.76 -5.31 6.65
CA LEU A 110 23.90 -4.21 6.17
C LEU A 110 22.78 -4.63 5.18
N GLU A 111 23.02 -5.70 4.41
CA GLU A 111 22.06 -6.27 3.43
C GLU A 111 20.84 -6.94 4.08
N SER A 112 20.87 -7.22 5.38
CA SER A 112 19.84 -7.96 6.09
C SER A 112 18.63 -7.09 6.48
N TRP A 113 18.67 -5.76 6.30
CA TRP A 113 17.54 -4.90 6.67
C TRP A 113 17.23 -3.74 5.71
N GLN A 114 16.02 -3.76 5.14
CA GLN A 114 15.57 -2.78 4.12
C GLN A 114 14.87 -1.55 4.69
N MET A 115 14.37 -1.58 5.93
CA MET A 115 13.90 -0.35 6.60
C MET A 115 15.07 0.59 6.96
N TYR A 116 16.27 0.04 7.17
CA TYR A 116 17.52 0.77 7.39
C TYR A 116 18.02 1.41 6.08
N MET A 117 17.80 0.75 4.94
CA MET A 117 18.10 1.36 3.63
C MET A 117 17.13 2.50 3.25
N CYS A 118 15.98 2.59 3.92
CA CYS A 118 15.03 3.71 3.78
C CYS A 118 15.32 4.87 4.74
N TYR A 119 16.07 4.64 5.81
CA TYR A 119 16.44 5.65 6.79
C TYR A 119 17.96 5.74 6.88
N VAL A 120 18.54 6.73 6.24
CA VAL A 120 19.99 6.95 6.27
C VAL A 120 20.32 7.83 7.48
N PRO A 121 21.12 7.37 8.45
CA PRO A 121 21.73 8.27 9.42
C PRO A 121 22.80 9.11 8.71
N ARG A 122 22.69 10.44 8.76
CA ARG A 122 23.86 11.31 8.51
C ARG A 122 24.81 11.26 9.70
N GLU A 123 26.04 11.72 9.48
CA GLU A 123 27.10 11.95 10.48
C GLU A 123 26.66 12.74 11.73
N THR A 124 25.48 13.38 11.72
CA THR A 124 24.92 14.17 12.83
C THR A 124 23.86 13.45 13.66
N VAL A 125 23.46 12.22 13.30
CA VAL A 125 22.43 11.44 14.02
C VAL A 125 23.06 10.16 14.55
N THR A 126 23.39 10.15 15.85
CA THR A 126 23.96 9.01 16.57
C THR A 126 22.88 8.02 17.00
N VAL A 127 22.04 7.57 16.06
CA VAL A 127 20.95 6.63 16.34
C VAL A 127 21.37 5.25 15.82
N THR A 128 21.31 4.25 16.69
CA THR A 128 21.73 2.88 16.40
C THR A 128 20.74 2.19 15.45
N PRO A 129 21.17 1.19 14.67
CA PRO A 129 20.27 0.38 13.86
C PRO A 129 19.09 -0.20 14.66
N VAL A 130 19.33 -0.63 15.91
CA VAL A 130 18.30 -1.10 16.85
C VAL A 130 17.25 -0.04 17.14
N GLU A 131 17.64 1.21 17.43
CA GLU A 131 16.71 2.31 17.72
C GLU A 131 15.81 2.66 16.51
N ILE A 132 16.30 2.45 15.29
CA ILE A 132 15.51 2.56 14.05
C ILE A 132 14.57 1.34 13.89
N LEU A 133 15.05 0.14 14.22
CA LEU A 133 14.30 -1.12 14.15
C LEU A 133 13.11 -1.17 15.10
N ILE A 134 13.30 -0.72 16.33
CA ILE A 134 12.26 -0.65 17.37
C ILE A 134 11.35 0.58 17.19
N GLY A 135 11.71 1.50 16.28
CA GLY A 135 10.93 2.70 15.99
C GLY A 135 10.94 3.74 17.11
N GLU A 136 11.92 3.68 18.01
CA GLU A 136 12.06 4.62 19.15
C GLU A 136 12.49 6.03 18.70
N TYR A 137 12.80 6.25 17.42
CA TYR A 137 13.18 7.56 16.90
C TYR A 137 12.01 8.48 16.51
N SER A 138 10.86 7.95 16.04
CA SER A 138 9.59 8.70 15.87
C SER A 138 8.45 7.81 15.32
N PRO A 139 7.25 7.73 15.93
CA PRO A 139 6.15 6.94 15.37
C PRO A 139 5.64 7.43 14.00
N THR A 140 6.01 8.63 13.56
CA THR A 140 5.53 9.21 12.29
C THR A 140 6.16 8.58 11.05
N PHE A 141 7.31 7.90 11.15
CA PHE A 141 7.97 7.30 9.98
C PHE A 141 7.10 6.23 9.30
N LYS A 142 6.22 5.58 10.06
CA LYS A 142 5.35 4.50 9.57
C LYS A 142 4.21 5.01 8.69
N LEU A 143 3.95 6.33 8.70
CA LEU A 143 2.86 6.94 7.95
C LEU A 143 2.92 6.59 6.45
N HIS A 144 4.12 6.59 5.86
CA HIS A 144 4.34 6.19 4.47
C HIS A 144 3.79 4.78 4.19
N PHE A 145 4.17 3.81 5.03
CA PHE A 145 3.73 2.42 4.92
C PHE A 145 2.24 2.24 5.22
N TYR A 146 1.69 3.00 6.17
CA TYR A 146 0.26 2.96 6.48
C TYR A 146 -0.61 3.46 5.33
N ILE A 147 -0.18 4.53 4.66
CA ILE A 147 -0.87 5.07 3.48
C ILE A 147 -0.89 4.01 2.35
N ILE A 148 0.25 3.38 2.06
CA ILE A 148 0.36 2.26 1.10
C ILE A 148 -0.62 1.13 1.47
N SER A 149 -0.61 0.72 2.74
CA SER A 149 -1.42 -0.38 3.27
C SER A 149 -2.92 -0.10 3.11
N ILE A 150 -3.37 1.11 3.44
CA ILE A 150 -4.78 1.50 3.33
C ILE A 150 -5.23 1.44 1.86
N VAL A 151 -4.47 2.01 0.93
CA VAL A 151 -4.80 1.99 -0.50
C VAL A 151 -4.90 0.55 -1.02
N LEU A 152 -3.98 -0.32 -0.62
CA LEU A 152 -4.00 -1.73 -0.99
C LEU A 152 -5.25 -2.45 -0.43
N ILE A 153 -5.57 -2.25 0.86
CA ILE A 153 -6.76 -2.85 1.49
C ILE A 153 -8.04 -2.39 0.80
N LEU A 154 -8.22 -1.08 0.60
CA LEU A 154 -9.42 -0.52 -0.03
C LEU A 154 -9.60 -1.01 -1.47
N SER A 155 -8.53 -0.99 -2.25
CA SER A 155 -8.56 -1.41 -3.65
C SER A 155 -8.92 -2.89 -3.82
N VAL A 156 -8.30 -3.76 -3.03
CA VAL A 156 -8.55 -5.21 -3.05
C VAL A 156 -9.97 -5.54 -2.56
N LEU A 157 -10.43 -4.91 -1.47
CA LEU A 157 -11.79 -5.13 -0.97
C LEU A 157 -12.85 -4.66 -1.98
N ASN A 158 -12.62 -3.58 -2.72
CA ASN A 158 -13.52 -3.15 -3.79
C ASN A 158 -13.65 -4.20 -4.89
N CYS A 159 -12.56 -4.88 -5.25
CA CYS A 159 -12.60 -5.99 -6.21
C CYS A 159 -13.50 -7.12 -5.70
N PHE A 160 -13.26 -7.61 -4.48
CA PHE A 160 -14.04 -8.71 -3.90
C PHE A 160 -15.52 -8.35 -3.75
N TYR A 161 -15.81 -7.17 -3.21
CA TYR A 161 -17.18 -6.67 -3.08
C TYR A 161 -17.85 -6.49 -4.45
N GLY A 162 -17.17 -5.84 -5.39
CA GLY A 162 -17.71 -5.50 -6.69
C GLY A 162 -18.06 -6.73 -7.53
N PHE A 163 -17.14 -7.70 -7.62
CA PHE A 163 -17.42 -8.96 -8.32
C PHE A 163 -18.48 -9.78 -7.59
N GLY A 164 -18.44 -9.84 -6.25
CA GLY A 164 -19.48 -10.48 -5.46
C GLY A 164 -20.87 -9.91 -5.73
N MET A 165 -20.99 -8.57 -5.78
CA MET A 165 -22.24 -7.89 -6.09
C MET A 165 -22.67 -8.12 -7.54
N MET A 166 -21.76 -8.11 -8.51
CA MET A 166 -22.07 -8.43 -9.91
C MET A 166 -22.61 -9.86 -10.05
N ILE A 167 -22.06 -10.83 -9.32
CA ILE A 167 -22.56 -12.22 -9.30
C ILE A 167 -23.93 -12.31 -8.62
N LYS A 168 -24.16 -11.51 -7.57
CA LYS A 168 -25.42 -11.48 -6.83
C LYS A 168 -26.55 -10.80 -7.59
N SER A 169 -26.29 -9.68 -8.27
CA SER A 169 -27.31 -8.89 -8.97
C SER A 169 -27.46 -9.25 -10.45
N GLY A 170 -26.41 -9.84 -11.06
CA GLY A 170 -26.33 -10.04 -12.51
C GLY A 170 -25.96 -8.77 -13.30
N ASP A 171 -25.83 -7.61 -12.64
CA ASP A 171 -25.51 -6.33 -13.28
C ASP A 171 -24.02 -6.21 -13.59
N LYS A 172 -23.69 -6.22 -14.89
CA LYS A 172 -22.32 -6.15 -15.41
C LYS A 172 -21.82 -4.73 -15.70
N ARG A 173 -22.58 -3.68 -15.39
CA ARG A 173 -22.19 -2.27 -15.67
C ARG A 173 -20.80 -1.92 -15.10
N ARG A 174 -20.45 -2.46 -13.92
CA ARG A 174 -19.16 -2.21 -13.26
C ARG A 174 -18.03 -3.15 -13.71
N ALA A 175 -18.28 -4.13 -14.58
CA ALA A 175 -17.33 -5.20 -14.88
C ALA A 175 -15.96 -4.67 -15.37
N LYS A 176 -15.96 -3.76 -16.35
CA LYS A 176 -14.72 -3.18 -16.89
C LYS A 176 -13.91 -2.44 -15.82
N HIS A 177 -14.57 -1.67 -14.98
CA HIS A 177 -13.91 -0.92 -13.90
C HIS A 177 -13.34 -1.85 -12.83
N LEU A 178 -14.02 -2.94 -12.51
CA LEU A 178 -13.51 -3.94 -11.56
C LEU A 178 -12.31 -4.70 -12.12
N VAL A 179 -12.28 -4.98 -13.43
CA VAL A 179 -11.09 -5.56 -14.09
C VAL A 179 -9.92 -4.58 -14.03
N LEU A 180 -10.14 -3.30 -14.35
CA LEU A 180 -9.10 -2.27 -14.23
C LEU A 180 -8.59 -2.12 -12.81
N GLN A 181 -9.49 -2.10 -11.81
CA GLN A 181 -9.11 -2.07 -10.40
C GLN A 181 -8.26 -3.29 -10.04
N THR A 182 -8.63 -4.47 -10.52
CA THR A 182 -7.89 -5.71 -10.23
C THR A 182 -6.48 -5.65 -10.80
N ILE A 183 -6.34 -5.22 -12.06
CA ILE A 183 -5.04 -5.07 -12.72
C ILE A 183 -4.18 -4.05 -11.97
N ALA A 184 -4.76 -2.88 -11.64
CA ALA A 184 -4.04 -1.84 -10.89
C ALA A 184 -3.61 -2.33 -9.50
N SER A 185 -4.49 -3.04 -8.78
CA SER A 185 -4.18 -3.57 -7.44
C SER A 185 -3.10 -4.65 -7.49
N ILE A 186 -3.11 -5.53 -8.50
CA ILE A 186 -2.06 -6.54 -8.69
C ILE A 186 -0.72 -5.89 -9.04
N LEU A 187 -0.72 -4.92 -9.97
CA LEU A 187 0.48 -4.19 -10.33
C LEU A 187 1.05 -3.43 -9.13
N PHE A 188 0.20 -2.76 -8.36
CA PHE A 188 0.59 -2.05 -7.16
C PHE A 188 1.17 -2.99 -6.10
N LEU A 189 0.51 -4.12 -5.83
CA LEU A 189 1.01 -5.15 -4.92
C LEU A 189 2.37 -5.70 -5.37
N ALA A 190 2.53 -5.99 -6.67
CA ALA A 190 3.78 -6.47 -7.22
C ALA A 190 4.90 -5.44 -7.04
N LEU A 191 4.62 -4.16 -7.25
CA LEU A 191 5.56 -3.08 -6.98
C LEU A 191 5.88 -2.92 -5.49
N CYS A 192 4.91 -3.12 -4.59
CA CYS A 192 5.16 -3.11 -3.14
C CYS A 192 6.11 -4.25 -2.74
N ILE A 193 5.82 -5.48 -3.20
CA ILE A 193 6.68 -6.64 -2.97
C ILE A 193 8.06 -6.36 -3.55
N PHE A 194 8.14 -5.90 -4.80
CA PHE A 194 9.41 -5.61 -5.46
C PHE A 194 10.22 -4.52 -4.76
N ALA A 195 9.57 -3.45 -4.27
CA ALA A 195 10.18 -2.41 -3.45
C ALA A 195 10.70 -2.99 -2.12
N CYS A 196 9.97 -3.92 -1.51
CA CYS A 196 10.42 -4.62 -0.31
C CYS A 196 11.51 -5.68 -0.59
N PHE A 197 11.82 -6.05 -1.83
CA PHE A 197 12.97 -6.91 -2.13
C PHE A 197 14.21 -6.12 -2.55
N THR A 198 14.02 -4.89 -3.01
CA THR A 198 15.10 -4.14 -3.66
C THR A 198 15.36 -2.76 -3.06
N ALA A 199 14.40 -2.19 -2.31
CA ALA A 199 14.31 -0.77 -1.92
C ALA A 199 14.81 0.15 -3.06
N PHE A 200 14.38 -0.21 -4.27
CA PHE A 200 14.83 0.21 -5.60
C PHE A 200 16.30 0.62 -5.80
N PHE A 201 17.18 -0.08 -5.09
CA PHE A 201 18.64 -0.09 -5.19
C PHE A 201 19.32 1.20 -4.73
N ARG A 202 18.94 1.65 -3.54
CA ARG A 202 19.56 2.76 -2.80
C ARG A 202 20.93 2.38 -2.24
N THR A 203 21.82 3.37 -2.20
CA THR A 203 23.18 3.30 -1.65
C THR A 203 23.33 4.00 -0.30
N GLY A 204 22.25 4.61 0.20
CA GLY A 204 22.27 5.50 1.35
C GLY A 204 22.41 6.99 0.97
N GLU A 205 22.37 7.34 -0.31
CA GLU A 205 22.40 8.73 -0.77
C GLU A 205 20.98 9.27 -1.03
N LEU A 206 20.79 10.58 -0.84
CA LEU A 206 19.54 11.27 -1.19
C LEU A 206 19.33 11.36 -2.71
N THR A 207 20.42 11.47 -3.46
CA THR A 207 20.38 11.40 -4.93
C THR A 207 20.38 9.94 -5.33
N VAL A 208 19.34 9.52 -6.05
CA VAL A 208 19.17 8.12 -6.44
C VAL A 208 19.64 7.89 -7.86
N SER A 209 19.96 6.63 -8.20
CA SER A 209 20.29 6.28 -9.58
C SER A 209 19.11 6.54 -10.54
N PRO A 210 19.35 6.76 -11.84
CA PRO A 210 18.28 6.97 -12.81
C PRO A 210 17.24 5.83 -12.86
N ILE A 211 17.69 4.59 -12.64
CA ILE A 211 16.82 3.41 -12.60
C ILE A 211 15.92 3.48 -11.37
N SER A 212 16.47 3.81 -10.20
CA SER A 212 15.69 4.03 -8.97
C SER A 212 14.67 5.14 -9.14
N ALA A 213 15.07 6.27 -9.74
CA ALA A 213 14.18 7.40 -10.03
C ALA A 213 12.97 6.98 -10.89
N VAL A 214 13.19 6.22 -11.97
CA VAL A 214 12.12 5.70 -12.83
C VAL A 214 11.20 4.75 -12.07
N LEU A 215 11.75 3.84 -11.27
CA LEU A 215 10.96 2.89 -10.48
C LEU A 215 10.14 3.58 -9.39
N MET A 216 10.71 4.56 -8.69
CA MET A 216 10.02 5.37 -7.69
C MET A 216 8.89 6.20 -8.31
N GLY A 217 9.17 6.92 -9.40
CA GLY A 217 8.14 7.67 -10.12
C GLY A 217 7.01 6.76 -10.62
N THR A 218 7.34 5.58 -11.14
CA THR A 218 6.36 4.57 -11.55
C THR A 218 5.51 4.09 -10.38
N PHE A 219 6.14 3.81 -9.22
CA PHE A 219 5.45 3.41 -8.00
C PHE A 219 4.42 4.46 -7.57
N PHE A 220 4.82 5.74 -7.52
CA PHE A 220 3.96 6.85 -7.10
C PHE A 220 2.79 7.06 -8.06
N ILE A 221 3.04 6.96 -9.37
CA ILE A 221 1.98 7.03 -10.39
C ILE A 221 0.98 5.89 -10.22
N VAL A 222 1.45 4.64 -10.12
CA VAL A 222 0.57 3.46 -9.97
C VAL A 222 -0.20 3.53 -8.66
N PHE A 223 0.41 4.01 -7.58
CA PHE A 223 -0.23 4.26 -6.30
C PHE A 223 -1.42 5.23 -6.44
N GLY A 224 -1.21 6.40 -7.04
CA GLY A 224 -2.27 7.38 -7.31
C GLY A 224 -3.36 6.83 -8.23
N VAL A 225 -2.98 6.23 -9.35
CA VAL A 225 -3.91 5.65 -10.34
C VAL A 225 -4.79 4.57 -9.72
N THR A 226 -4.26 3.75 -8.80
CA THR A 226 -5.02 2.71 -8.10
C THR A 226 -6.17 3.31 -7.29
N MET A 227 -5.94 4.43 -6.61
CA MET A 227 -6.99 5.17 -5.89
C MET A 227 -7.92 5.96 -6.81
N GLY A 228 -7.40 6.47 -7.93
CA GLY A 228 -8.20 7.09 -8.98
C GLY A 228 -9.24 6.12 -9.54
N ILE A 229 -8.81 4.91 -9.95
CA ILE A 229 -9.71 3.88 -10.47
C ILE A 229 -10.73 3.45 -9.39
N TYR A 230 -10.29 3.34 -8.14
CA TYR A 230 -11.16 2.98 -7.01
C TYR A 230 -12.30 4.00 -6.88
N THR A 231 -11.95 5.29 -6.89
CA THR A 231 -12.89 6.41 -6.82
C THR A 231 -13.82 6.44 -8.04
N GLY A 232 -13.26 6.28 -9.25
CA GLY A 232 -14.03 6.25 -10.50
C GLY A 232 -15.09 5.16 -10.52
N SER A 233 -14.85 4.05 -9.81
CA SER A 233 -15.81 2.94 -9.72
C SER A 233 -17.13 3.29 -9.03
N PHE A 234 -17.19 4.40 -8.27
CA PHE A 234 -18.40 4.89 -7.60
C PHE A 234 -19.19 5.91 -8.44
N PHE A 235 -18.52 6.66 -9.31
CA PHE A 235 -19.12 7.71 -10.14
C PHE A 235 -19.54 7.24 -11.53
N LEU A 236 -19.68 5.92 -11.71
CA LEU A 236 -20.08 5.33 -12.98
C LEU A 236 -21.45 5.81 -13.44
N GLY A 237 -21.57 6.11 -14.73
CA GLY A 237 -22.80 6.59 -15.34
C GLY A 237 -23.15 8.05 -15.05
N HIS A 238 -22.28 8.78 -14.35
CA HIS A 238 -22.42 10.22 -14.15
C HIS A 238 -21.68 11.01 -15.26
N GLY A 239 -21.92 12.33 -15.32
CA GLY A 239 -21.24 13.22 -16.27
C GLY A 239 -19.70 13.17 -16.17
N SER A 240 -19.03 13.70 -17.18
CA SER A 240 -17.55 13.67 -17.29
C SER A 240 -16.84 14.27 -16.08
N LEU A 241 -17.40 15.31 -15.47
CA LEU A 241 -16.90 15.90 -14.22
C LEU A 241 -16.70 14.85 -13.11
N LEU A 242 -17.76 14.11 -12.81
CA LEU A 242 -17.80 13.15 -11.70
C LEU A 242 -17.07 11.85 -12.05
N SER A 243 -17.21 11.38 -13.29
CA SER A 243 -16.67 10.07 -13.71
C SER A 243 -15.20 10.08 -14.13
N LEU A 244 -14.63 11.24 -14.48
CA LEU A 244 -13.24 11.35 -14.95
C LEU A 244 -12.40 12.29 -14.08
N TYR A 245 -12.86 13.53 -13.86
CA TYR A 245 -12.02 14.57 -13.26
C TYR A 245 -11.91 14.44 -11.73
N ILE A 246 -12.98 14.07 -11.02
CA ILE A 246 -12.89 13.76 -9.58
C ILE A 246 -11.92 12.60 -9.32
N PRO A 247 -12.03 11.43 -9.99
CA PRO A 247 -11.05 10.35 -9.88
C PRO A 247 -9.60 10.80 -10.13
N ALA A 248 -9.37 11.64 -11.14
CA ALA A 248 -8.05 12.16 -11.46
C ALA A 248 -7.50 13.13 -10.40
N ALA A 249 -8.36 13.97 -9.83
CA ALA A 249 -8.00 14.84 -8.71
C ALA A 249 -7.65 14.00 -7.47
N VAL A 250 -8.42 12.94 -7.19
CA VAL A 250 -8.10 12.00 -6.10
C VAL A 250 -6.78 11.28 -6.35
N ALA A 251 -6.50 10.81 -7.57
CA ALA A 251 -5.22 10.18 -7.91
C ALA A 251 -4.03 11.12 -7.66
N SER A 252 -4.15 12.37 -8.09
CA SER A 252 -3.11 13.40 -7.88
C SER A 252 -2.94 13.72 -6.40
N LEU A 253 -4.04 13.93 -5.67
CA LEU A 253 -4.02 14.21 -4.23
C LEU A 253 -3.38 13.07 -3.44
N VAL A 254 -3.75 11.83 -3.74
CA VAL A 254 -3.20 10.65 -3.07
C VAL A 254 -1.70 10.53 -3.37
N THR A 255 -1.26 10.77 -4.61
CA THR A 255 0.16 10.80 -4.97
C THR A 255 0.92 11.90 -4.20
N PHE A 256 0.32 13.09 -4.06
CA PHE A 256 0.90 14.16 -3.24
C PHE A 256 1.01 13.78 -1.77
N ILE A 257 0.00 13.10 -1.20
CA ILE A 257 0.04 12.58 0.17
C ILE A 257 1.18 11.55 0.33
N MET A 258 1.50 10.76 -0.70
CA MET A 258 2.65 9.86 -0.68
C MET A 258 3.98 10.61 -0.57
N TYR A 259 4.15 11.71 -1.29
CA TYR A 259 5.31 12.59 -1.14
C TYR A 259 5.41 13.18 0.26
N ILE A 260 4.29 13.58 0.87
CA ILE A 260 4.30 13.99 2.29
C ILE A 260 4.75 12.83 3.19
N GLY A 261 4.27 11.61 2.93
CA GLY A 261 4.69 10.42 3.64
C GLY A 261 6.18 10.13 3.50
N GLU A 262 6.74 10.26 2.29
CA GLU A 262 8.19 10.14 2.03
C GLU A 262 8.97 11.24 2.74
N MET A 263 8.49 12.48 2.73
CA MET A 263 9.13 13.59 3.41
C MET A 263 9.22 13.36 4.92
N ILE A 264 8.16 12.83 5.54
CA ILE A 264 8.15 12.47 6.95
C ILE A 264 9.10 11.29 7.22
N LEU A 265 9.13 10.31 6.32
CA LEU A 265 10.04 9.16 6.40
C LEU A 265 11.52 9.59 6.36
N LEU A 266 11.85 10.63 5.59
CA LEU A 266 13.21 11.15 5.40
C LEU A 266 13.51 12.42 6.23
N ASN A 267 12.76 12.64 7.31
CA ASN A 267 12.99 13.74 8.24
C ASN A 267 13.03 15.15 7.61
N GLY A 268 12.09 15.42 6.70
CA GLY A 268 11.94 16.72 6.03
C GLY A 268 12.58 16.81 4.65
N GLU A 269 13.26 15.76 4.19
CA GLU A 269 13.90 15.69 2.87
C GLU A 269 13.08 14.88 1.87
N LEU A 270 13.40 14.96 0.58
CA LEU A 270 12.87 14.06 -0.46
C LEU A 270 14.01 13.47 -1.28
N TYR A 271 13.79 12.27 -1.83
CA TYR A 271 14.76 11.70 -2.76
C TYR A 271 14.87 12.54 -4.03
N ARG A 272 16.10 12.73 -4.51
CA ARG A 272 16.41 13.51 -5.70
C ARG A 272 16.72 12.59 -6.87
N PHE A 273 16.00 12.79 -7.98
CA PHE A 273 16.05 11.89 -9.12
C PHE A 273 17.33 12.04 -9.94
N ASP A 274 17.95 13.23 -9.89
CA ASP A 274 19.28 13.55 -10.41
C ASP A 274 19.67 14.96 -9.89
N THR A 275 20.73 15.54 -10.46
CA THR A 275 21.14 16.94 -10.28
C THR A 275 20.59 17.82 -11.40
N GLY A 276 20.29 19.09 -11.09
CA GLY A 276 19.82 20.08 -12.06
C GLY A 276 18.47 20.70 -11.73
N ILE A 277 18.04 21.69 -12.53
CA ILE A 277 16.88 22.55 -12.22
C ILE A 277 15.57 21.75 -12.10
N VAL A 278 15.41 20.70 -12.90
CA VAL A 278 14.19 19.86 -12.92
C VAL A 278 14.09 18.94 -11.69
N PHE A 279 15.23 18.66 -11.05
CA PHE A 279 15.37 17.70 -9.96
C PHE A 279 15.70 18.36 -8.62
N SER A 280 15.92 19.68 -8.62
CA SER A 280 16.18 20.48 -7.42
C SER A 280 14.91 21.14 -6.90
N GLU A 281 14.97 21.52 -5.62
CA GLU A 281 13.89 22.17 -4.90
C GLU A 281 13.45 23.49 -5.54
N LEU A 282 12.15 23.76 -5.52
CA LEU A 282 11.57 25.01 -5.99
C LEU A 282 11.67 26.08 -4.91
N GLY A 283 12.88 26.54 -4.64
CA GLY A 283 13.15 27.62 -3.70
C GLY A 283 12.78 27.26 -2.26
N SER A 284 11.60 27.68 -1.81
CA SER A 284 11.08 27.35 -0.46
C SER A 284 10.24 26.07 -0.41
N ILE A 285 9.98 25.45 -1.57
CA ILE A 285 9.18 24.24 -1.69
C ILE A 285 10.12 23.04 -1.88
N ILE A 286 10.03 22.07 -0.98
CA ILE A 286 10.86 20.85 -0.96
C ILE A 286 10.63 19.98 -2.22
N LEU A 287 9.45 20.07 -2.85
CA LEU A 287 9.15 19.38 -4.09
C LEU A 287 9.95 19.96 -5.27
N ALA A 288 10.54 19.07 -6.06
CA ALA A 288 11.14 19.41 -7.33
C ALA A 288 10.08 19.49 -8.46
N PRO A 289 10.38 20.14 -9.60
CA PRO A 289 9.49 20.15 -10.75
C PRO A 289 9.07 18.76 -11.23
N VAL A 290 9.98 17.77 -11.15
CA VAL A 290 9.68 16.37 -11.50
C VAL A 290 8.62 15.76 -10.58
N ASP A 291 8.60 16.12 -9.30
CA ASP A 291 7.64 15.59 -8.33
C ASP A 291 6.23 16.08 -8.63
N ILE A 292 6.12 17.38 -8.94
CA ILE A 292 4.86 18.00 -9.39
C ILE A 292 4.40 17.34 -10.69
N PHE A 293 5.31 17.07 -11.61
CA PHE A 293 4.99 16.36 -12.85
C PHE A 293 4.44 14.96 -12.58
N ILE A 294 5.06 14.18 -11.69
CA ILE A 294 4.61 12.84 -11.29
C ILE A 294 3.21 12.88 -10.67
N ILE A 295 2.97 13.84 -9.76
CA ILE A 295 1.67 14.08 -9.13
C ILE A 295 0.58 14.31 -10.20
N LEU A 296 0.82 15.24 -11.12
CA LEU A 296 -0.15 15.57 -12.17
C LEU A 296 -0.32 14.43 -13.18
N LEU A 297 0.77 13.74 -13.52
CA LEU A 297 0.76 12.62 -14.46
C LEU A 297 -0.09 11.46 -13.95
N SER A 298 -0.11 11.19 -12.64
CA SER A 298 -1.01 10.20 -12.04
C SER A 298 -2.49 10.49 -12.33
N GLY A 299 -2.89 11.77 -12.25
CA GLY A 299 -4.24 12.22 -12.59
C GLY A 299 -4.54 12.11 -14.07
N VAL A 300 -3.62 12.54 -14.93
CA VAL A 300 -3.76 12.45 -16.39
C VAL A 300 -3.92 10.99 -16.85
N ILE A 301 -3.08 10.09 -16.35
CA ILE A 301 -3.18 8.65 -16.65
C ILE A 301 -4.52 8.10 -16.19
N THR A 302 -5.00 8.50 -15.02
CA THR A 302 -6.33 8.11 -14.50
C THR A 302 -7.44 8.53 -15.48
N VAL A 303 -7.43 9.78 -15.98
CA VAL A 303 -8.40 10.23 -17.00
C VAL A 303 -8.33 9.37 -18.24
N ILE A 304 -7.12 9.11 -18.75
CA ILE A 304 -6.92 8.32 -19.98
C ILE A 304 -7.50 6.91 -19.81
N ILE A 305 -7.18 6.23 -18.71
CA ILE A 305 -7.65 4.87 -18.42
C ILE A 305 -9.18 4.84 -18.31
N LEU A 306 -9.77 5.75 -17.53
CA LEU A 306 -11.23 5.76 -17.32
C LEU A 306 -11.99 6.16 -18.59
N LYS A 307 -11.45 7.11 -19.37
CA LYS A 307 -12.02 7.49 -20.68
C LYS A 307 -11.97 6.31 -21.65
N ALA A 308 -10.84 5.61 -21.76
CA ALA A 308 -10.72 4.42 -22.60
C ALA A 308 -11.70 3.30 -22.18
N ALA A 309 -11.96 3.17 -20.88
CA ALA A 309 -12.94 2.23 -20.35
C ALA A 309 -14.40 2.61 -20.68
N ALA A 310 -14.71 3.91 -20.68
CA ALA A 310 -16.03 4.46 -20.94
C ALA A 310 -16.44 4.44 -22.43
N TYR A 311 -15.50 4.69 -23.36
CA TYR A 311 -15.78 4.78 -24.80
C TYR A 311 -16.02 3.44 -25.52
N ARG A 312 -15.86 2.29 -24.84
CA ARG A 312 -16.08 0.95 -25.43
C ARG A 312 -17.44 0.33 -25.09
N ASN A 313 -18.42 1.12 -24.65
CA ASN A 313 -19.78 0.64 -24.36
C ASN A 313 -20.71 0.87 -25.53
#